data_AF-A0A7X4E962-F1
#
_entry.id   AF-A0A7X4E962-F1
#
_cell.length_a   1.000
_cell.length_b   1.000
_cell.length_c   1.000
_cell.angle_alpha   90.00
_cell.angle_beta   90.00
_cell.angle_gamma   90.00
#
_symmetry.space_group_name_H-M   'P 1'
#
loop_
_entity.id
_entity.type
_entity.pdbx_description
1 polymer ?
#
loop_
_entity_poly.entity_id
_entity_poly.type
_entity_poly.pdbx_seq_one_letter_code
_entity_poly.pdbx_strand_id
1 'polypeptide(L)'
;MYNVAQVTDEKCVAKKGCRLCIMYCPEANTLDLNVEKMVAEVFINRCKGCELCKVVCDAAKHEAIDMVAVSANGQLMEKAGESAGLGQAYQG
;
A
#
# COMPACT_ATOMS: atom_id res chain seq x y z
N MET A 1 5.19 -13.27 5.36
CA MET A 1 4.21 -12.18 5.56
C MET A 1 4.76 -10.98 4.83
N TYR A 2 4.05 -10.41 3.86
CA TYR A 2 4.44 -9.13 3.27
C TYR A 2 3.29 -8.15 3.50
N ASN A 3 3.61 -6.89 3.74
CA ASN A 3 2.62 -5.83 3.83
C ASN A 3 2.45 -5.21 2.45
N VAL A 4 1.24 -4.76 2.14
CA VAL A 4 0.96 -3.95 0.94
C VAL A 4 0.64 -2.53 1.36
N ALA A 5 0.90 -1.58 0.46
CA ALA A 5 0.52 -0.20 0.68
C ALA A 5 -1.00 -0.06 0.56
N GLN A 6 -1.58 0.77 1.42
CA GLN A 6 -2.97 1.20 1.34
C GLN A 6 -3.04 2.72 1.45
N VAL A 7 -3.85 3.35 0.60
CA VAL A 7 -4.05 4.80 0.60
C VAL A 7 -5.32 5.13 1.40
N THR A 8 -5.22 6.15 2.26
CA THR A 8 -6.37 6.77 2.95
C THR A 8 -6.90 7.92 2.09
N ASP A 9 -8.13 7.79 1.59
CA ASP A 9 -8.73 8.73 0.62
C ASP A 9 -8.76 10.17 1.17
N GLU A 10 -9.06 10.36 2.46
CA GLU A 10 -9.21 11.68 3.10
C GLU A 10 -7.88 12.44 3.21
N LYS A 11 -6.77 11.71 3.36
CA LYS A 11 -5.43 12.28 3.49
C LYS A 11 -4.75 12.49 2.15
N CYS A 12 -5.14 11.73 1.13
CA CYS A 12 -4.54 11.81 -0.19
C CYS A 12 -4.80 13.18 -0.85
N VAL A 13 -3.73 13.85 -1.29
CA VAL A 13 -3.82 15.15 -1.98
C VAL A 13 -3.61 15.04 -3.49
N ALA A 14 -3.83 13.86 -4.08
CA ALA A 14 -3.75 13.69 -5.53
C ALA A 14 -4.73 14.60 -6.29
N LYS A 15 -5.90 14.93 -5.71
CA LYS A 15 -6.79 15.97 -6.24
C LYS A 15 -6.14 17.35 -6.40
N LYS A 16 -5.07 17.63 -5.65
CA LYS A 16 -4.26 18.87 -5.73
C LYS A 16 -3.00 18.73 -6.60
N GLY A 17 -2.83 17.60 -7.29
CA GLY A 17 -1.74 17.36 -8.24
C GLY A 17 -0.57 16.52 -7.72
N CYS A 18 -0.55 16.09 -6.46
CA CYS A 18 0.54 15.22 -5.97
C CYS A 18 0.51 13.84 -6.64
N ARG A 19 1.62 13.40 -7.22
CA ARG A 19 1.77 12.09 -7.88
C ARG A 19 3.04 11.34 -7.46
N LEU A 20 3.69 11.76 -6.37
CA LEU A 20 5.00 11.25 -5.98
C LEU A 20 4.99 9.73 -5.75
N CYS A 21 4.01 9.18 -5.05
CA CYS A 21 3.93 7.73 -4.82
C CYS A 21 3.81 6.92 -6.13
N ILE A 22 3.10 7.45 -7.14
CA ILE A 22 2.97 6.84 -8.47
C ILE A 22 4.31 6.88 -9.20
N MET A 23 4.98 8.04 -9.19
CA MET A 23 6.27 8.26 -9.89
C MET A 23 7.43 7.47 -9.28
N TYR A 24 7.46 7.31 -7.96
CA TYR A 24 8.55 6.65 -7.24
C TYR A 24 8.30 5.16 -6.99
N CYS A 25 7.13 4.62 -7.34
CA CYS A 25 6.92 3.19 -7.21
C CYS A 25 7.87 2.43 -8.16
N PRO A 26 8.73 1.53 -7.66
CA PRO A 26 9.67 0.79 -8.51
C PRO A 26 8.96 -0.28 -9.34
N GLU A 27 7.76 -0.69 -8.92
CA GLU A 27 6.93 -1.66 -9.63
C GLU A 27 5.93 -0.91 -10.51
N ALA A 28 6.16 -0.94 -11.83
CA ALA A 28 5.30 -0.30 -12.83
C ALA A 28 3.83 -0.66 -12.60
N ASN A 29 2.88 0.25 -12.85
CA ASN A 29 1.42 0.04 -12.70
C ASN A 29 0.98 -0.64 -11.37
N THR A 30 1.68 -0.38 -10.27
CA THR A 30 1.24 -0.79 -8.91
C THR A 30 0.43 0.30 -8.23
N LEU A 31 0.73 1.55 -8.55
CA LEU A 31 0.04 2.73 -8.06
C LEU A 31 -0.41 3.53 -9.28
N ASP A 32 -1.67 3.95 -9.29
CA ASP A 32 -2.20 4.83 -10.34
C ASP A 32 -3.20 5.83 -9.75
N LEU A 33 -3.57 6.85 -10.52
CA LEU A 33 -4.61 7.79 -10.16
C LEU A 33 -5.98 7.16 -10.43
N ASN A 34 -6.78 6.98 -9.37
CA ASN A 34 -8.21 6.76 -9.53
C ASN A 34 -8.85 8.08 -9.99
N VAL A 35 -9.31 8.15 -11.23
CA VAL A 35 -9.85 9.37 -11.85
C VAL A 35 -11.24 9.77 -11.33
N GLU A 36 -11.98 8.83 -10.74
CA GLU A 36 -13.30 9.10 -10.18
C GLU A 36 -13.19 9.76 -8.80
N LYS A 37 -12.31 9.21 -7.95
CA LYS A 37 -12.07 9.70 -6.58
C LYS A 37 -11.00 10.79 -6.50
N MET A 38 -10.15 10.90 -7.52
CA MET A 38 -8.96 11.75 -7.55
C MET A 38 -7.98 11.48 -6.39
N VAL A 39 -7.79 10.19 -6.07
CA VAL A 39 -6.84 9.68 -5.08
C VAL A 39 -5.88 8.69 -5.75
N ALA A 40 -4.71 8.47 -5.15
CA ALA A 40 -3.86 7.36 -5.58
C ALA A 40 -4.49 6.03 -5.14
N GLU A 41 -4.45 5.02 -6.00
CA GLU A 41 -4.99 3.68 -5.73
C GLU A 41 -3.88 2.64 -5.89
N VAL A 42 -3.84 1.65 -4.98
CA VAL A 42 -2.85 0.58 -4.98
C VAL A 42 -3.45 -0.69 -5.54
N PHE A 43 -2.82 -1.25 -6.58
CA PHE A 43 -3.11 -2.59 -7.06
C PHE A 43 -2.42 -3.62 -6.17
N ILE A 44 -3.13 -4.09 -5.14
CA ILE A 44 -2.59 -4.96 -4.06
C ILE A 44 -1.86 -6.21 -4.57
N ASN A 45 -2.33 -6.81 -5.68
CA ASN A 45 -1.74 -8.01 -6.28
C ASN A 45 -0.35 -7.77 -6.90
N ARG A 46 0.03 -6.50 -7.09
CA ARG A 46 1.32 -6.09 -7.65
C ARG A 46 2.26 -5.49 -6.60
N CYS A 47 1.70 -4.97 -5.51
CA CYS A 47 2.49 -4.38 -4.45
C CYS A 47 3.48 -5.38 -3.85
N LYS A 48 4.77 -5.05 -3.90
CA LYS A 48 5.87 -5.87 -3.36
C LYS A 48 6.24 -5.51 -1.92
N GLY A 49 5.52 -4.58 -1.29
CA GLY A 49 5.77 -4.18 0.10
C GLY A 49 7.10 -3.47 0.33
N CYS A 50 7.65 -2.79 -0.68
CA CYS A 50 8.95 -2.09 -0.58
C CYS A 50 8.91 -0.78 0.21
N GLU A 51 7.72 -0.32 0.62
CA GLU A 51 7.48 0.87 1.44
C GLU A 51 7.90 2.23 0.85
N LEU A 52 8.52 2.26 -0.34
CA LEU A 52 9.00 3.51 -0.94
C LEU A 52 7.89 4.55 -1.15
N CYS A 53 6.70 4.11 -1.54
CA CYS A 53 5.53 4.99 -1.68
C CYS A 53 5.11 5.66 -0.36
N LYS A 54 5.20 4.94 0.77
CA LYS A 54 4.97 5.50 2.11
C LYS A 54 6.03 6.52 2.46
N VAL A 55 7.31 6.16 2.31
CA VAL A 55 8.44 7.07 2.60
C VAL A 55 8.30 8.39 1.86
N VAL A 56 7.97 8.38 0.56
CA VAL A 56 7.81 9.63 -0.20
C VAL A 56 6.55 10.42 0.19
N CYS A 57 5.48 9.73 0.59
CA CYS A 57 4.24 10.38 1.05
C CYS A 57 4.44 11.07 2.41
N ASP A 58 5.17 10.42 3.32
CA ASP A 58 5.52 10.93 4.64
C ASP A 58 6.54 12.08 4.52
N ALA A 59 7.54 11.97 3.63
CA ALA A 59 8.47 13.05 3.33
C ALA A 59 7.78 14.30 2.76
N ALA A 60 6.69 14.11 2.01
CA ALA A 60 5.83 15.19 1.52
C ALA A 60 4.81 15.70 2.56
N LYS A 61 4.84 15.16 3.79
CA LYS A 61 3.96 15.52 4.92
C LYS A 61 2.46 15.29 4.65
N HIS A 62 2.13 14.28 3.85
CA HIS A 62 0.73 13.91 3.58
C HIS A 62 0.26 12.74 4.46
N GLU A 63 1.18 11.82 4.80
CA GLU A 63 0.91 10.70 5.71
C GLU A 63 -0.33 9.89 5.31
N ALA A 64 -0.55 9.76 4.00
CA ALA A 64 -1.75 9.16 3.41
C ALA A 64 -1.60 7.67 3.10
N ILE A 65 -0.44 7.08 3.34
CA ILE A 65 -0.13 5.70 2.99
C ILE A 65 0.33 4.93 4.24
N ASP A 66 -0.35 3.81 4.48
CA ASP A 66 0.00 2.85 5.52
C ASP A 66 0.33 1.48 4.91
N MET A 67 1.15 0.71 5.61
CA MET A 67 1.51 -0.64 5.21
C MET A 67 0.62 -1.62 5.98
N VAL A 68 -0.21 -2.36 5.26
CA VAL A 68 -1.23 -3.26 5.82
C VAL A 68 -0.86 -4.71 5.49
N ALA A 69 -1.02 -5.61 6.45
CA ALA A 69 -0.76 -7.03 6.24
C ALA A 69 -1.77 -7.62 5.25
N VAL A 70 -1.29 -8.53 4.40
CA VAL A 70 -2.15 -9.38 3.56
C VAL A 70 -2.14 -10.82 4.04
N SER A 71 -3.32 -11.44 4.00
CA SER A 71 -3.52 -12.85 4.28
C SER A 71 -2.99 -13.73 3.14
N ALA A 72 -2.92 -15.05 3.38
CA ALA A 72 -2.42 -16.01 2.40
C ALA A 72 -3.24 -16.07 1.10
N ASN A 73 -4.51 -15.66 1.14
CA ASN A 73 -5.41 -15.56 -0.01
C ASN A 73 -5.43 -14.16 -0.65
N GLY A 74 -4.49 -13.27 -0.29
CA GLY A 74 -4.34 -11.95 -0.91
C GLY A 74 -5.38 -10.91 -0.45
N GLN A 75 -6.06 -11.15 0.68
CA GLN A 75 -7.00 -10.20 1.26
C GLN A 75 -6.30 -9.31 2.30
N LEU A 76 -6.77 -8.06 2.44
CA LEU A 76 -6.28 -7.16 3.48
C LEU A 76 -6.73 -7.65 4.86
N MET A 77 -5.81 -7.60 5.83
CA MET A 77 -6.08 -8.01 7.20
C MET A 77 -6.45 -6.78 8.02
N GLU A 78 -7.67 -6.77 8.59
CA GLU A 78 -8.20 -5.61 9.32
C GLU A 78 -7.58 -5.45 10.72
N LYS A 79 -6.89 -6.48 11.25
CA LYS A 79 -6.33 -6.48 12.60
C LYS A 79 -4.84 -6.87 12.61
N ALA A 80 -4.02 -5.98 13.18
CA ALA A 80 -2.66 -6.31 13.60
C ALA A 80 -2.70 -7.42 14.66
N GLY A 81 -2.51 -8.67 14.24
CA GLY A 81 -2.57 -9.84 15.12
C GLY A 81 -3.23 -11.07 14.50
N GLU A 82 -3.95 -10.93 13.39
CA GLU A 82 -4.30 -12.09 12.59
C GLU A 82 -3.00 -12.65 11.98
N SER A 83 -2.59 -13.82 12.47
CA SER A 83 -1.46 -14.53 11.88
C SER A 83 -1.95 -15.12 10.57
N ALA A 84 -1.43 -14.65 9.44
CA ALA A 84 -1.49 -15.45 8.21
C ALA A 84 -0.82 -16.79 8.57
N GLY A 85 -1.58 -17.88 8.61
CA GLY A 85 -1.20 -19.21 9.10
C GLY A 85 -0.09 -19.92 8.30
N LEU A 86 0.96 -19.21 7.91
CA LEU A 86 2.12 -19.68 7.16
C LEU A 86 3.31 -19.98 8.08
N GLY A 87 3.18 -19.75 9.39
CA GLY A 87 4.24 -19.98 10.38
C GLY A 87 4.41 -21.43 10.86
N GLN A 88 3.58 -22.37 10.42
CA GLN A 88 3.62 -23.78 10.86
C GLN A 88 4.34 -24.72 9.90
N ALA A 89 4.75 -24.26 8.71
CA ALA A 89 5.34 -25.14 7.70
C ALA A 89 6.85 -25.40 7.87
N TYR A 90 7.53 -24.71 8.80
CA TYR A 90 8.99 -24.82 8.99
C TYR A 90 9.42 -24.98 10.45
N GLN A 91 8.57 -25.58 11.28
CA GLN A 91 8.97 -26.09 12.61
C GLN A 91 9.13 -27.61 12.49
N GLY A 92 10.24 -28.02 11.88
CA GLY A 92 10.73 -29.40 11.83
C GLY A 92 12.17 -29.43 12.31
#